data_AF-A0A962TEA8-F1
#
_entry.id   AF-A0A962TEA8-F1
#
_cell.length_a   1.000
_cell.length_b   1.000
_cell.length_c   1.000
_cell.angle_alpha   90.00
_cell.angle_beta   90.00
_cell.angle_gamma   90.00
#
_symmetry.space_group_name_H-M   'P 1'
#
loop_
_entity.id
_entity.type
_entity.pdbx_description
1 polymer ?
#
loop_
_entity_poly.entity_id
_entity_poly.type
_entity_poly.pdbx_seq_one_letter_code
_entity_poly.pdbx_strand_id
1 'polypeptide(L)'
;MKPKTNIVMVNIIQQIKETFPFSMSEDELCVECVHGCPKKLLEYLHMQITEWEERLENGEIPSFQDIKNLSNSSKKIYKALEKNNLVSSHSSL
;
A
#
# COMPACT_ATOMS: atom_id res chain seq x y z
N MET A 1 -24.74 3.57 9.76
CA MET A 1 -24.53 2.33 8.98
C MET A 1 -23.06 1.96 9.01
N LYS A 2 -22.70 0.68 9.17
CA LYS A 2 -21.32 0.24 8.96
C LYS A 2 -21.00 0.32 7.45
N PRO A 3 -19.81 0.81 7.06
CA PRO A 3 -19.43 0.85 5.65
C PRO A 3 -19.35 -0.56 5.07
N LYS A 4 -19.72 -0.70 3.80
CA LYS A 4 -19.59 -1.96 3.05
C LYS A 4 -18.11 -2.24 2.77
N THR A 5 -17.72 -3.51 2.74
CA THR A 5 -16.31 -3.91 2.60
C THR A 5 -15.68 -3.44 1.29
N ASN A 6 -16.44 -3.39 0.19
CA ASN A 6 -15.98 -2.82 -1.07
C ASN A 6 -15.62 -1.32 -0.95
N ILE A 7 -16.42 -0.54 -0.23
CA ILE A 7 -16.12 0.88 0.05
C ILE A 7 -14.86 1.00 0.92
N VAL A 8 -14.72 0.13 1.93
CA VAL A 8 -13.52 0.11 2.79
C VAL A 8 -12.27 -0.22 1.98
N MET A 9 -12.33 -1.21 1.08
CA MET A 9 -11.20 -1.58 0.22
C MET A 9 -10.80 -0.43 -0.71
N VAL A 10 -11.77 0.23 -1.37
CA VAL A 10 -11.51 1.42 -2.21
C VAL A 10 -10.81 2.51 -1.40
N ASN A 11 -11.30 2.80 -0.19
CA ASN A 11 -10.69 3.82 0.66
C ASN A 11 -9.25 3.48 1.05
N ILE A 12 -8.95 2.21 1.34
CA ILE A 12 -7.58 1.76 1.66
C ILE A 12 -6.67 1.93 0.44
N ILE A 13 -7.13 1.57 -0.75
CA ILE A 13 -6.35 1.72 -1.99
C ILE A 13 -6.05 3.20 -2.25
N GLN A 14 -7.02 4.09 -2.08
CA GLN A 14 -6.82 5.54 -2.23
C GLN A 14 -5.81 6.07 -1.21
N GLN A 15 -5.95 5.70 0.07
CA GLN A 15 -4.98 6.08 1.11
C GLN A 15 -3.57 5.60 0.79
N ILE A 16 -3.41 4.38 0.25
CA ILE A 16 -2.12 3.87 -0.19
C ILE A 16 -1.56 4.72 -1.34
N LYS A 17 -2.36 5.05 -2.36
CA LYS A 17 -1.92 5.89 -3.49
C LYS A 17 -1.51 7.29 -3.06
N GLU A 18 -2.17 7.86 -2.05
CA GLU A 18 -1.86 9.20 -1.51
C GLU A 18 -0.64 9.21 -0.59
N THR A 19 -0.38 8.10 0.13
CA THR A 19 0.63 8.05 1.20
C THR A 19 1.97 7.52 0.73
N PHE A 20 2.01 6.65 -0.29
CA PHE A 20 3.24 5.97 -0.72
C PHE A 20 3.90 6.71 -1.89
N PRO A 21 5.25 6.77 -1.92
CA PRO A 21 6.00 7.54 -2.92
C PRO A 21 6.13 6.79 -4.26
N PHE A 22 5.01 6.39 -4.88
CA PHE A 22 5.02 5.67 -6.16
C PHE A 22 5.60 6.47 -7.33
N SER A 23 5.65 7.79 -7.24
CA SER A 23 6.23 8.67 -8.26
C SER A 23 7.73 8.92 -8.11
N MET A 24 8.35 8.37 -7.06
CA MET A 24 9.79 8.50 -6.83
C MET A 24 10.57 7.68 -7.86
N SER A 25 11.67 8.24 -8.36
CA SER A 25 12.51 7.58 -9.37
C SER A 25 13.29 6.38 -8.80
N GLU A 26 13.82 5.54 -9.69
CA GLU A 26 14.62 4.38 -9.27
C GLU A 26 15.88 4.78 -8.50
N ASP A 27 16.55 5.86 -8.91
CA ASP A 27 17.77 6.35 -8.26
C ASP A 27 17.48 6.85 -6.83
N GLU A 28 16.34 7.50 -6.62
CA GLU A 28 15.91 7.97 -5.30
C GLU A 28 15.49 6.81 -4.38
N LEU A 29 14.97 5.71 -4.94
CA LEU A 29 14.60 4.50 -4.20
C LEU A 29 15.78 3.57 -3.90
N CYS A 30 16.86 3.69 -4.67
CA CYS A 30 18.06 2.87 -4.57
C CYS A 30 19.01 3.40 -3.47
N VAL A 31 18.55 3.28 -2.22
CA VAL A 31 19.33 3.60 -1.02
C VAL A 31 19.99 2.34 -0.44
N GLU A 32 21.03 2.50 0.39
CA GLU A 32 21.55 1.40 1.19
C GLU A 32 20.45 0.86 2.12
N CYS A 33 19.87 -0.29 1.74
CA CYS A 33 18.67 -0.78 2.39
C CYS A 33 18.97 -1.86 3.44
N VAL A 34 18.63 -1.58 4.70
CA VAL A 34 18.83 -2.51 5.83
C VAL A 34 17.59 -3.40 6.06
N HIS A 35 16.42 -2.99 5.57
CA HIS A 35 15.14 -3.64 5.83
C HIS A 35 14.35 -3.97 4.55
N GLY A 36 15.04 -4.51 3.55
CA GLY A 36 14.49 -4.84 2.24
C GLY A 36 14.56 -3.67 1.27
N CYS A 37 14.64 -3.98 -0.03
CA CYS A 37 14.77 -3.00 -1.10
C CYS A 37 13.45 -2.20 -1.27
N PRO A 38 13.45 -0.86 -1.06
CA PRO A 38 12.26 -0.03 -1.16
C PRO A 38 11.52 -0.17 -2.49
N LYS A 39 12.26 -0.20 -3.61
CA LYS A 39 11.71 -0.39 -4.95
C LYS A 39 10.86 -1.66 -5.04
N LYS A 40 11.41 -2.81 -4.63
CA LYS A 40 10.71 -4.10 -4.68
C LYS A 40 9.47 -4.12 -3.79
N LEU A 41 9.52 -3.45 -2.63
CA LEU A 41 8.37 -3.36 -1.74
C LEU A 41 7.26 -2.49 -2.34
N LEU A 42 7.60 -1.37 -2.99
CA LEU A 42 6.64 -0.54 -3.71
C LEU A 42 6.04 -1.28 -4.91
N GLU A 43 6.84 -1.99 -5.70
CA GLU A 43 6.36 -2.84 -6.81
C GLU A 43 5.37 -3.90 -6.31
N TYR A 44 5.69 -4.58 -5.21
CA TYR A 44 4.80 -5.55 -4.58
C TYR A 44 3.49 -4.94 -4.07
N LEU A 45 3.55 -3.74 -3.48
CA LEU A 45 2.34 -3.03 -3.06
C LEU A 45 1.51 -2.57 -4.25
N HIS A 46 2.17 -2.08 -5.30
CA HIS A 46 1.52 -1.65 -6.54
C HIS A 46 0.75 -2.81 -7.19
N MET A 47 1.35 -3.99 -7.27
CA MET A 47 0.69 -5.20 -7.78
C MET A 47 -0.58 -5.53 -6.98
N GLN A 48 -0.50 -5.53 -5.64
CA GLN A 48 -1.66 -5.82 -4.79
C GLN A 48 -2.81 -4.81 -4.99
N ILE A 49 -2.49 -3.50 -5.11
CA ILE A 49 -3.56 -2.50 -5.33
C ILE A 49 -4.18 -2.67 -6.72
N THR A 50 -3.38 -2.91 -7.76
CA THR A 50 -3.88 -3.13 -9.13
C THR A 50 -4.75 -4.37 -9.22
N GLU A 51 -4.33 -5.48 -8.60
CA GLU A 51 -5.14 -6.71 -8.51
C GLU A 51 -6.48 -6.46 -7.81
N TRP A 52 -6.49 -5.69 -6.73
CA TRP A 52 -7.74 -5.36 -6.04
C TRP A 52 -8.65 -4.42 -6.83
N GLU A 53 -8.08 -3.45 -7.54
CA GLU A 53 -8.86 -2.57 -8.42
C GLU A 53 -9.55 -3.38 -9.52
N GLU A 54 -8.83 -4.28 -10.19
CA GLU A 54 -9.41 -5.18 -11.20
C GLU A 54 -10.51 -6.09 -10.62
N ARG A 55 -10.29 -6.67 -9.44
CA ARG A 55 -11.30 -7.51 -8.76
C ARG A 55 -12.57 -6.72 -8.42
N LEU A 56 -12.41 -5.49 -7.93
CA LEU A 56 -13.53 -4.60 -7.61
C LEU A 56 -14.30 -4.18 -8.87
N GLU A 57 -13.60 -3.87 -9.96
CA GLU A 57 -14.22 -3.56 -11.27
C GLU A 57 -15.03 -4.74 -11.81
N ASN A 58 -14.56 -5.96 -11.58
CA ASN A 58 -15.27 -7.20 -11.91
C ASN A 58 -16.39 -7.57 -10.92
N GLY A 59 -16.70 -6.69 -9.95
CA GLY A 59 -17.81 -6.87 -9.01
C GLY A 59 -17.51 -7.79 -7.83
N GLU A 60 -16.24 -8.15 -7.61
CA GLU A 60 -15.86 -8.95 -6.45
C GLU A 60 -16.03 -8.14 -5.15
N ILE A 61 -16.56 -8.79 -4.11
CA ILE A 61 -16.77 -8.17 -2.80
C ILE A 61 -15.67 -8.67 -1.85
N PRO A 62 -14.74 -7.80 -1.41
CA PRO A 62 -13.68 -8.18 -0.50
C PRO A 62 -14.23 -8.65 0.85
N SER A 63 -13.58 -9.65 1.44
CA SER A 63 -13.84 -10.08 2.80
C SER A 63 -13.16 -9.16 3.83
N PHE A 64 -13.51 -9.34 5.11
CA PHE A 64 -12.78 -8.67 6.20
C PHE A 64 -11.31 -9.11 6.29
N GLN A 65 -11.02 -10.36 5.91
CA GLN A 65 -9.66 -10.88 5.92
C GLN A 65 -8.82 -10.23 4.82
N ASP A 66 -9.40 -10.00 3.64
CA ASP A 66 -8.78 -9.29 2.53
C ASP A 66 -8.39 -7.87 2.90
N ILE A 67 -9.34 -7.12 3.48
CA ILE A 67 -9.11 -5.77 4.01
C ILE A 67 -7.95 -5.79 5.00
N LYS A 68 -8.00 -6.71 5.97
CA LYS A 68 -6.96 -6.85 6.99
C LYS A 68 -5.60 -7.18 6.39
N ASN A 69 -5.55 -8.03 5.37
CA ASN A 69 -4.33 -8.41 4.69
C ASN A 69 -3.69 -7.21 3.99
N LEU A 70 -4.45 -6.47 3.16
CA LEU A 70 -3.93 -5.31 2.46
C LEU A 70 -3.47 -4.21 3.43
N SER A 71 -4.28 -3.90 4.46
CA SER A 71 -3.89 -2.92 5.49
C SER A 71 -2.62 -3.31 6.25
N ASN A 72 -2.45 -4.58 6.59
CA ASN A 72 -1.25 -5.04 7.30
C ASN A 72 -0.02 -5.05 6.38
N SER A 73 -0.21 -5.44 5.12
CA SER A 73 0.82 -5.42 4.09
C SER A 73 1.34 -4.00 3.89
N SER A 74 0.44 -3.03 3.65
CA SER A 74 0.80 -1.63 3.48
C SER A 74 1.48 -1.06 4.73
N LYS A 75 0.96 -1.28 5.94
CA LYS A 75 1.60 -0.80 7.19
C LYS A 75 3.02 -1.33 7.39
N LYS A 76 3.28 -2.59 7.04
CA LYS A 76 4.64 -3.17 7.13
C LYS A 76 5.59 -2.53 6.12
N ILE A 77 5.12 -2.31 4.89
CA ILE A 77 5.90 -1.68 3.83
C ILE A 77 6.19 -0.22 4.18
N TYR A 78 5.20 0.52 4.68
CA TYR A 78 5.38 1.91 5.13
C TYR A 78 6.49 2.01 6.19
N LYS A 79 6.48 1.13 7.20
CA LYS A 79 7.54 1.07 8.21
C LYS A 79 8.92 0.75 7.63
N ALA A 80 8.99 -0.08 6.60
CA ALA A 80 10.25 -0.34 5.91
C ALA A 80 10.74 0.92 5.18
N LEU A 81 9.86 1.64 4.48
CA LEU A 81 10.19 2.90 3.81
C LEU A 81 10.63 3.98 4.80
N GLU A 82 9.95 4.09 5.94
CA GLU A 82 10.31 5.02 7.02
C GLU A 82 11.71 4.75 7.55
N LYS A 83 12.06 3.48 7.80
CA LYS A 83 13.41 3.10 8.24
C LYS A 83 14.49 3.34 7.17
N ASN A 84 14.10 3.44 5.91
CA ASN A 84 14.97 3.85 4.81
C ASN A 84 14.91 5.37 4.55
N ASN A 85 14.26 6.15 5.42
CA ASN A 85 14.09 7.61 5.32
C ASN A 85 13.36 8.10 4.06
N LEU A 86 12.50 7.26 3.48
CA LEU A 86 11.78 7.59 2.23
C LEU A 86 10.38 8.20 2.49
N VAL A 87 9.87 8.09 3.71
CA VAL A 87 8.58 8.66 4.14
C VAL A 87 8.70 9.13 5.60
N SER A 88 7.85 10.07 6.00
CA SER A 88 7.84 10.63 7.37
C SER A 88 6.55 10.28 8.11
N SER A 89 6.65 10.04 9.42
CA SER A 89 5.56 9.63 10.35
C SER A 89 4.31 10.54 10.46
N HIS A 90 4.12 11.55 9.59
CA HIS A 90 2.96 12.45 9.67
C HIS A 90 1.66 11.90 9.07
N SER A 91 1.67 10.70 8.49
CA SER A 91 0.47 10.07 7.89
C SER A 91 -0.11 8.99 8.80
N SER A 92 -1.31 9.22 9.34
CA SER A 92 -2.02 8.27 10.21
C SER A 92 -2.67 7.16 9.36
N LEU A 93 -2.03 6.00 9.23
CA LEU A 93 -2.58 4.77 8.62
C LEU A 93 -3.15 3.79 9.66
#